data_AF-A0A6M3M2Q7-F1
#
_entry.id   AF-A0A6M3M2Q7-F1
#
_cell.length_a   1.000
_cell.length_b   1.000
_cell.length_c   1.000
_cell.angle_alpha   90.00
_cell.angle_beta   90.00
_cell.angle_gamma   90.00
#
_symmetry.space_group_name_H-M   'P 1'
#
loop_
_entity.id
_entity.type
_entity.pdbx_description
1 polymer ?
#
loop_
_entity_poly.entity_id
_entity_poly.type
_entity_poly.pdbx_seq_one_letter_code
_entity_poly.pdbx_strand_id
1 'polypeptide(L)'
;MRTFSIRLEDEDFQVLEINRGDVSRSDYVREVLIARLHDSQANRQKPPKTETVTNLEYEIQYLQEKVDTLLQLLNQEQILHLQTQRKLPTVIEMTKKKWWQFWKG
;
A
#
# COMPACT_ATOMS: atom_id res chain seq x y z
N MET A 1 20.50 -21.83 38.10
CA MET A 1 20.87 -21.65 36.68
C MET A 1 20.80 -22.99 35.98
N ARG A 2 20.25 -23.03 34.76
CA ARG A 2 20.32 -24.23 33.91
C ARG A 2 21.48 -24.03 32.93
N THR A 3 22.33 -25.04 32.78
CA THR A 3 23.45 -25.03 31.85
C THR A 3 23.17 -26.01 30.73
N PHE A 4 23.64 -25.68 29.53
CA PHE A 4 23.64 -26.58 28.39
C PHE A 4 24.97 -26.40 27.66
N SER A 5 25.40 -27.45 26.96
CA SER A 5 26.64 -27.45 26.18
C SER A 5 26.29 -27.42 24.71
N ILE A 6 26.89 -26.49 23.96
CA ILE A 6 26.81 -26.45 22.50
C ILE A 6 28.15 -26.91 21.96
N ARG A 7 28.12 -27.78 20.95
CA ARG A 7 29.30 -28.10 20.14
C ARG A 7 29.19 -27.31 18.84
N LEU A 8 30.28 -26.63 18.50
CA LEU A 8 30.40 -25.82 17.29
C LEU A 8 31.57 -26.37 16.48
N GLU A 9 31.52 -26.16 15.18
CA GLU A 9 32.67 -26.38 14.32
C GLU A 9 33.71 -25.27 14.56
N ASP A 10 34.98 -25.56 14.27
CA ASP A 10 36.08 -24.64 14.57
C ASP A 10 35.93 -23.30 13.83
N GLU A 11 35.34 -23.32 12.63
CA GLU A 11 35.07 -22.12 11.82
C GLU A 11 34.04 -21.21 12.52
N ASP A 12 32.89 -21.77 12.92
CA ASP A 12 31.84 -21.04 13.62
C ASP A 12 32.32 -20.52 14.98
N PHE A 13 33.16 -21.31 15.67
CA PHE A 13 33.75 -20.92 16.93
C PHE A 13 34.68 -19.71 16.78
N GLN A 14 35.52 -19.69 15.75
CA GLN A 14 36.41 -18.56 15.48
C GLN A 14 35.63 -17.28 15.17
N VAL A 15 34.56 -17.37 14.37
CA VAL A 15 33.71 -16.23 14.05
C VAL A 15 33.10 -15.63 15.33
N LEU A 16 32.64 -16.46 16.26
CA LEU A 16 32.11 -16.00 17.54
C LEU A 16 33.18 -15.32 18.41
N GLU A 17 34.39 -15.87 18.49
CA GLU A 17 35.47 -15.27 19.28
C GLU A 17 35.93 -13.92 18.69
N ILE A 18 35.95 -13.77 17.37
CA ILE A 18 36.27 -12.50 16.70
C ILE A 18 35.21 -11.45 17.03
N ASN A 19 33.93 -11.80 16.92
CA ASN A 19 32.82 -10.86 17.11
C ASN A 19 32.53 -10.53 18.58
N ARG A 20 33.01 -11.35 19.52
CA ARG A 20 32.83 -11.14 20.96
C ARG A 20 33.58 -9.92 21.49
N GLY A 21 34.77 -9.66 20.95
CA GLY A 21 35.70 -8.68 21.53
C GLY A 21 36.02 -9.01 23.00
N ASP A 22 35.86 -8.01 23.89
CA ASP A 22 36.24 -8.06 25.31
C ASP A 22 35.16 -8.68 26.24
N VAL A 23 34.00 -9.08 25.70
CA VAL A 23 32.89 -9.62 26.49
C VAL A 23 33.19 -11.06 26.93
N SER A 24 32.62 -11.51 28.06
CA SER A 24 32.72 -12.91 28.44
C SER A 24 32.00 -13.81 27.42
N ARG A 25 32.53 -15.02 27.17
CA ARG A 25 31.94 -15.96 26.19
C ARG A 25 30.49 -16.25 26.51
N SER A 26 30.22 -16.53 27.78
CA SER A 26 28.91 -16.91 28.27
C SER A 26 27.89 -15.79 28.09
N ASP A 27 28.31 -14.53 28.27
CA ASP A 27 27.41 -13.39 28.13
C ASP A 27 27.15 -13.10 26.65
N TYR A 28 28.18 -13.11 25.81
CA TYR A 28 28.02 -12.90 24.38
C TYR A 28 27.14 -13.96 23.72
N VAL A 29 27.38 -15.25 24.00
CA VAL A 29 26.56 -16.34 23.47
C VAL A 29 25.12 -16.24 23.99
N ARG A 30 24.92 -15.82 25.24
CA ARG A 30 23.58 -15.60 25.79
C ARG A 30 22.84 -14.50 25.02
N GLU A 31 23.47 -13.35 24.80
CA GLU A 31 22.86 -12.23 24.06
C GLU A 31 22.49 -12.63 22.62
N VAL A 32 23.40 -13.33 21.93
CA VAL A 32 23.14 -13.82 20.55
C VAL A 32 21.95 -14.77 20.51
N LEU A 33 21.87 -15.71 21.46
CA LEU A 33 20.75 -16.66 21.54
C LEU A 33 19.44 -15.95 21.90
N ILE A 34 19.47 -15.00 22.84
CA ILE A 34 18.29 -14.21 23.24
C ILE A 34 17.78 -13.38 22.06
N ALA A 35 18.66 -12.65 21.38
CA ALA A 35 18.31 -11.85 20.20
C ALA A 35 17.66 -12.71 19.12
N ARG A 36 18.25 -13.88 18.83
CA ARG A 36 17.71 -14.80 17.81
C ARG A 36 16.35 -15.38 18.19
N LEU A 37 16.14 -15.68 19.48
CA LEU A 37 14.86 -16.17 19.98
C LEU A 37 13.79 -15.07 19.92
N HIS A 38 14.11 -13.83 20.24
CA HIS A 38 13.20 -12.70 20.11
C HIS A 38 12.84 -12.41 18.65
N ASP A 39 13.80 -12.42 17.74
CA ASP A 39 13.54 -12.29 16.29
C ASP A 39 12.65 -13.42 15.77
N SER A 40 12.86 -14.63 16.26
CA SER A 40 12.06 -15.79 15.88
C SER A 40 10.63 -15.70 16.42
N GLN A 41 10.42 -15.13 17.60
CA GLN A 41 9.08 -14.87 18.15
C GLN A 41 8.39 -13.71 17.42
N ALA A 42 9.11 -12.65 17.08
CA ALA A 42 8.59 -11.54 16.29
C ALA A 42 8.21 -11.97 14.86
N ASN A 43 8.98 -12.86 14.22
CA ASN A 43 8.65 -13.42 12.91
C ASN A 43 7.52 -14.45 12.95
N ARG A 44 7.22 -15.09 14.10
CA ARG A 44 6.05 -15.97 14.24
C ARG A 44 4.72 -15.20 14.27
N GLN A 45 4.75 -13.89 14.52
CA GLN A 45 3.58 -13.01 14.47
C GLN A 45 3.33 -12.41 13.08
N LYS A 46 4.26 -12.60 12.12
CA LYS A 46 3.98 -12.22 10.72
C LYS A 46 3.07 -13.26 10.10
N PRO A 47 1.91 -12.88 9.53
CA PRO A 47 1.11 -13.81 8.76
C PRO A 47 1.97 -14.40 7.62
N PRO A 48 1.69 -15.65 7.21
CA PRO A 48 2.45 -16.32 6.17
C PRO A 48 2.48 -15.43 4.92
N LYS A 49 3.68 -15.20 4.38
CA LYS A 49 3.91 -14.28 3.23
C LYS A 49 2.96 -14.52 2.06
N THR A 50 2.48 -15.75 1.89
CA THR A 50 1.50 -16.14 0.88
C THR A 50 0.12 -15.49 1.09
N GLU A 51 -0.40 -15.43 2.32
CA GLU A 51 -1.68 -14.76 2.61
C GLU A 51 -1.58 -13.25 2.40
N THR A 52 -0.43 -12.66 2.74
CA THR A 52 -0.21 -11.23 2.50
C THR A 52 -0.14 -10.90 1.02
N VAL A 53 0.46 -11.77 0.20
CA VAL A 53 0.56 -11.56 -1.25
C VAL A 53 -0.81 -11.72 -1.91
N THR A 54 -1.57 -12.76 -1.56
CA THR A 54 -2.92 -12.94 -2.11
C THR A 54 -3.84 -11.79 -1.74
N ASN A 55 -3.78 -11.30 -0.50
CA ASN A 55 -4.58 -10.15 -0.06
C ASN A 55 -4.22 -8.87 -0.83
N LEU A 56 -2.91 -8.65 -1.07
CA LEU A 56 -2.46 -7.52 -1.88
C LEU A 56 -2.86 -7.64 -3.35
N GLU A 57 -2.84 -8.85 -3.92
CA GLU A 57 -3.31 -9.11 -5.28
C GLU A 57 -4.81 -8.83 -5.43
N TYR A 58 -5.63 -9.28 -4.47
CA TYR A 58 -7.06 -8.95 -4.43
C TYR A 58 -7.30 -7.44 -4.31
N GLU A 59 -6.52 -6.75 -3.48
CA GLU A 59 -6.67 -5.31 -3.30
C GLU A 59 -6.25 -4.52 -4.55
N ILE A 60 -5.20 -4.95 -5.25
CA ILE A 60 -4.81 -4.38 -6.54
C ILE A 60 -5.92 -4.55 -7.57
N GLN A 61 -6.49 -5.75 -7.69
CA GLN A 61 -7.57 -6.01 -8.64
C GLN A 61 -8.80 -5.16 -8.32
N TYR A 62 -9.21 -5.10 -7.05
CA TYR A 62 -10.34 -4.29 -6.62
C TYR A 62 -10.13 -2.79 -6.93
N LEU A 63 -8.92 -2.27 -6.70
CA LEU A 63 -8.60 -0.88 -7.00
C LEU A 63 -8.59 -0.60 -8.50
N GLN A 64 -8.13 -1.54 -9.32
CA GLN A 64 -8.18 -1.42 -10.79
C GLN A 64 -9.62 -1.36 -11.30
N GLU A 65 -10.48 -2.27 -10.87
CA GLU A 65 -11.91 -2.28 -11.24
C GLU A 65 -12.61 -0.97 -10.83
N LYS A 66 -12.25 -0.43 -9.66
CA LYS A 66 -12.78 0.85 -9.17
C LYS A 66 -12.33 2.03 -10.04
N VAL A 67 -11.07 2.06 -10.48
CA VAL A 67 -10.55 3.08 -11.38
C VAL A 67 -11.27 3.04 -12.73
N ASP A 68 -11.47 1.86 -13.30
CA ASP A 68 -12.18 1.69 -14.57
C ASP A 68 -13.63 2.20 -14.46
N THR A 69 -14.31 1.89 -13.36
CA THR A 69 -15.66 2.38 -13.09
C THR A 69 -15.71 3.91 -13.01
N LEU A 70 -14.75 4.53 -12.31
CA LEU A 70 -14.65 5.99 -12.21
C LEU A 70 -14.37 6.66 -13.56
N LEU A 71 -13.52 6.05 -14.40
CA LEU A 71 -13.24 6.54 -15.75
C LEU A 71 -14.49 6.47 -16.65
N GLN A 72 -15.28 5.40 -16.54
CA GLN A 72 -16.55 5.30 -17.25
C GLN A 72 -17.53 6.41 -16.84
N LEU A 73 -17.68 6.65 -15.54
CA LEU A 73 -18.54 7.72 -15.02
C LEU A 73 -18.07 9.11 -15.47
N LEU A 74 -16.76 9.35 -15.44
CA LEU A 74 -16.18 10.61 -15.93
C LEU A 74 -16.52 10.85 -17.41
N ASN A 75 -16.41 9.82 -18.24
CA ASN A 75 -16.74 9.92 -19.66
C ASN A 75 -18.24 10.19 -19.88
N GLN A 76 -19.11 9.53 -19.11
CA GLN A 76 -20.56 9.81 -19.14
C GLN A 76 -20.87 11.26 -18.78
N GLU A 77 -20.25 11.80 -17.73
CA GLU A 77 -20.38 13.20 -17.34
C GLU A 77 -19.89 14.16 -18.44
N GLN A 78 -18.74 13.89 -19.06
CA GLN A 78 -18.24 14.69 -20.18
C GLN A 78 -19.22 14.70 -21.36
N ILE A 79 -19.79 13.54 -21.71
CA ILE A 79 -20.79 13.42 -22.76
C ILE A 79 -22.05 14.23 -22.40
N LEU A 80 -22.56 14.08 -21.17
CA LEU A 80 -23.74 14.81 -20.69
C LEU A 80 -23.49 16.33 -20.67
N HIS A 81 -22.31 16.75 -20.26
CA HIS A 81 -21.91 18.15 -20.26
C HIS A 81 -21.93 18.75 -21.68
N LEU A 82 -21.31 18.05 -22.64
CA LEU A 82 -21.32 18.47 -24.05
C LEU A 82 -22.74 18.49 -24.64
N GLN A 83 -23.58 17.50 -24.31
CA GLN A 83 -24.98 17.49 -24.72
C GLN A 83 -25.76 18.67 -24.13
N THR A 84 -25.51 19.01 -22.87
CA THR A 84 -26.14 20.16 -22.20
C THR A 84 -25.70 21.47 -22.83
N GLN A 85 -24.40 21.64 -23.11
CA GLN A 85 -23.88 22.81 -23.82
C GLN A 85 -24.50 22.97 -25.21
N ARG A 86 -24.74 21.88 -25.94
CA ARG A 86 -25.37 21.91 -27.27
C ARG A 86 -26.87 22.25 -27.24
N LYS A 87 -27.56 22.00 -26.12
CA LYS A 87 -28.98 22.32 -25.93
C LYS A 87 -29.22 23.74 -25.42
N LEU A 88 -28.19 24.42 -24.94
CA LEU A 88 -28.27 25.84 -24.62
C LEU A 88 -28.25 26.63 -25.94
N PRO A 89 -29.28 27.47 -26.22
CA PRO A 89 -29.23 28.32 -27.39
C PRO A 89 -28.00 29.22 -27.26
N THR A 90 -27.18 29.26 -28.31
CA THR A 90 -26.09 30.23 -28.39
C THR A 90 -26.66 31.62 -28.15
N VAL A 91 -25.96 32.48 -27.41
CA VAL A 91 -26.40 33.84 -27.02
C VAL A 91 -26.92 34.67 -28.23
N ILE A 92 -26.46 34.31 -29.43
CA ILE A 92 -26.87 34.87 -30.72
C ILE A 92 -28.34 34.54 -31.08
N GLU A 93 -28.90 33.40 -30.67
CA GLU A 93 -30.32 33.06 -30.89
C GLU A 93 -31.24 33.71 -29.85
N MET A 94 -30.81 33.87 -28.60
CA MET A 94 -31.58 34.59 -27.58
C MET A 94 -31.74 36.08 -27.94
N THR A 95 -30.73 36.69 -28.55
CA THR A 95 -30.79 38.10 -28.98
C THR A 95 -31.68 38.34 -30.21
N LYS A 96 -31.96 37.31 -31.03
CA LYS A 96 -32.95 37.40 -32.12
C LYS A 96 -34.39 37.44 -31.61
N LYS A 97 -34.67 36.83 -30.47
CA LYS A 97 -35.97 36.96 -29.80
C LYS A 97 -35.96 38.23 -28.95
N LYS A 98 -36.44 39.32 -29.56
CA LYS A 98 -36.62 40.64 -28.93
C LYS A 98 -37.66 40.57 -27.80
N TRP A 99 -37.24 40.10 -26.63
CA TRP A 99 -38.03 40.02 -25.39
C TRP A 99 -38.63 41.38 -24.98
N TRP A 100 -38.03 42.48 -25.42
CA TRP A 100 -38.53 43.84 -25.18
C TRP A 100 -39.78 44.21 -26.00
N GLN A 101 -40.16 43.44 -27.04
CA GLN A 101 -41.39 43.69 -27.80
C GLN A 101 -42.67 43.30 -27.05
N PHE A 102 -42.55 42.47 -26.00
CA PHE A 102 -43.69 42.05 -25.17
C PHE A 102 -44.36 43.19 -24.39
N TRP A 103 -43.66 44.31 -24.21
CA TRP A 103 -44.11 45.46 -23.40
C TRP A 103 -44.61 46.65 -24.24
N LYS A 104 -44.73 46.47 -25.56
CA LYS A 104 -45.17 47.53 -26.51
C LYS A 104 -46.64 47.40 -26.95
N GLY A 105 -47.45 46.61 -26.26
CA GLY A 105 -48.90 46.45 -26.50
C GLY A 105 -49.71 47.03 -25.36
#